data_AF-A0AAX6HSX1-F1
#
_entry.id   AF-A0AAX6HSX1-F1
#
_cell.length_a   1.000
_cell.length_b   1.000
_cell.length_c   1.000
_cell.angle_alpha   90.00
_cell.angle_beta   90.00
_cell.angle_gamma   90.00
#
_symmetry.space_group_name_H-M   'P 1'
#
loop_
_entity.id
_entity.type
_entity.pdbx_description
1 polymer ?
#
loop_
_entity_poly.entity_id
_entity_poly.type
_entity_poly.pdbx_seq_one_letter_code
_entity_poly.pdbx_strand_id
1 'polypeptide(L)'
;MTSSSTELTLTPTKLEYFDDMWALQSRAILLSLHQVRFFFFFSKTLIFWLLKKPNYSRKLDPKAEDGRRALILDSTIFHPQGGGQPADAGFVAGSTSGAKFVVDDVRSKDGLVLHYGHFENCQDGSGPSLKEGEEVSLHVDAQRRDFNSRQTSFSWALVGYLHAKSGLILSRARKRLPFLRRAIC
;
A
#
# COMPACT_ATOMS: atom_id res chain seq x y z
N MET A 1 41.32 2.40 -12.33
CA MET A 1 40.32 1.33 -12.18
C MET A 1 39.55 1.58 -10.88
N THR A 2 38.50 2.40 -10.92
CA THR A 2 37.68 2.70 -9.74
C THR A 2 36.30 2.11 -10.00
N SER A 3 36.05 0.96 -9.37
CA SER A 3 34.76 0.30 -9.34
C SER A 3 33.78 1.14 -8.51
N SER A 4 32.93 1.91 -9.19
CA SER A 4 31.79 2.59 -8.57
C SER A 4 30.74 1.56 -8.21
N SER A 5 30.66 1.21 -6.93
CA SER A 5 29.53 0.46 -6.38
C SER A 5 28.27 1.32 -6.52
N THR A 6 27.42 0.99 -7.50
CA THR A 6 26.10 1.57 -7.67
C THR A 6 25.24 1.20 -6.46
N GLU A 7 25.10 2.13 -5.53
CA GLU A 7 24.06 2.13 -4.52
C GLU A 7 22.72 2.20 -5.27
N LEU A 8 22.01 1.06 -5.34
CA LEU A 8 20.67 1.01 -5.94
C LEU A 8 19.71 1.78 -5.02
N THR A 9 19.65 3.09 -5.18
CA THR A 9 18.59 3.92 -4.61
C THR A 9 17.27 3.41 -5.18
N LEU A 10 16.51 2.66 -4.39
CA LEU A 10 15.16 2.24 -4.78
C LEU A 10 14.35 3.52 -5.07
N THR A 11 14.08 3.76 -6.34
CA THR A 11 13.23 4.87 -6.74
C THR A 11 11.82 4.62 -6.21
N PRO A 12 11.10 5.67 -5.75
CA PRO A 12 9.71 5.53 -5.33
C PRO A 12 8.87 4.88 -6.44
N THR A 13 7.95 4.00 -6.06
CA THR A 13 7.03 3.36 -7.02
C THR A 13 6.10 4.43 -7.59
N LYS A 14 6.02 4.53 -8.92
CA LYS A 14 5.10 5.42 -9.63
C LYS A 14 3.66 4.97 -9.38
N LEU A 15 2.83 5.89 -8.91
CA LEU A 15 1.47 5.63 -8.47
C LEU A 15 0.48 5.95 -9.60
N GLU A 16 0.41 5.07 -10.61
CA GLU A 16 -0.39 5.29 -11.83
C GLU A 16 -1.90 5.32 -11.57
N TYR A 17 -2.34 4.79 -10.44
CA TYR A 17 -3.73 4.90 -10.03
C TYR A 17 -4.18 6.36 -9.79
N PHE A 18 -3.26 7.32 -9.63
CA PHE A 18 -3.61 8.74 -9.61
C PHE A 18 -3.82 9.33 -11.01
N ASP A 19 -3.22 8.74 -12.05
CA ASP A 19 -3.36 9.18 -13.44
C ASP A 19 -4.71 8.69 -14.02
N ASP A 20 -5.04 7.42 -13.77
CA ASP A 20 -6.34 6.83 -14.09
C ASP A 20 -6.82 5.93 -12.94
N MET A 21 -7.80 6.45 -12.20
CA MET A 21 -8.37 5.76 -11.04
C MET A 21 -9.14 4.48 -11.39
N TRP A 22 -9.58 4.33 -12.65
CA TRP A 22 -10.43 3.23 -13.10
C TRP A 22 -9.68 2.21 -13.96
N ALA A 23 -8.38 2.43 -14.22
CA ALA A 23 -7.55 1.49 -14.94
C ALA A 23 -7.52 0.11 -14.25
N LEU A 24 -8.01 -0.91 -14.94
CA LEU A 24 -8.03 -2.30 -14.46
C LEU A 24 -6.80 -3.09 -14.90
N GLN A 25 -6.04 -2.57 -15.85
CA GLN A 25 -4.86 -3.21 -16.39
C GLN A 25 -3.75 -2.19 -16.64
N SER A 26 -2.51 -2.52 -16.29
CA SER A 26 -1.31 -1.74 -16.63
C SER A 26 -0.11 -2.66 -16.83
N ARG A 27 1.01 -2.09 -17.28
CA ARG A 27 2.30 -2.77 -17.40
C ARG A 27 3.30 -2.08 -16.48
N ALA A 28 4.15 -2.89 -15.85
CA ALA A 28 5.23 -2.42 -15.00
C ALA A 28 6.45 -3.32 -15.14
N ILE A 29 7.56 -2.89 -14.58
CA ILE A 29 8.79 -3.66 -14.44
C ILE A 29 8.87 -4.16 -12.99
N LEU A 30 9.14 -5.45 -12.84
CA LEU A 30 9.42 -6.01 -11.52
C LEU A 30 10.78 -5.50 -11.03
N LEU A 31 10.79 -4.69 -9.98
CA LEU A 31 12.04 -4.20 -9.39
C LEU A 31 12.64 -5.23 -8.43
N SER A 32 11.82 -5.81 -7.55
CA SER A 32 12.31 -6.81 -6.62
C SER A 32 11.23 -7.75 -6.10
N LEU A 33 11.63 -8.99 -5.80
CA LEU A 33 10.79 -10.04 -5.25
C LEU A 33 11.39 -10.54 -3.93
N HIS A 34 10.68 -10.29 -2.83
CA HIS A 34 11.09 -10.69 -1.50
C HIS A 34 10.19 -11.81 -0.99
N GLN A 35 10.77 -12.95 -0.60
CA GLN A 35 10.04 -13.88 0.26
C GLN A 35 9.94 -13.25 1.65
N VAL A 36 8.73 -13.16 2.21
CA VAL A 36 8.55 -12.71 3.60
C VAL A 36 8.97 -13.86 4.54
N ARG A 37 10.25 -14.25 4.48
CA ARG A 37 10.92 -14.90 5.60
C ARG A 37 11.53 -13.77 6.39
N PHE A 38 11.22 -13.70 7.68
CA PHE A 38 11.91 -12.86 8.65
C PHE A 38 13.39 -12.71 8.27
N PHE A 39 13.79 -11.57 7.69
CA PHE A 39 15.19 -11.29 7.40
C PHE A 39 15.60 -10.04 8.15
N PHE A 40 16.15 -10.27 9.33
CA PHE A 40 17.14 -9.38 9.92
C PHE A 40 18.31 -9.28 8.93
N PHE A 41 18.66 -8.06 8.52
CA PHE A 41 19.91 -7.80 7.82
C PHE A 41 21.06 -8.03 8.81
N PHE A 42 21.64 -9.22 8.83
CA PHE A 42 22.93 -9.44 9.49
C PHE A 42 24.04 -9.06 8.52
N SER A 43 24.53 -7.83 8.63
CA SER A 43 25.90 -7.50 8.24
C SER A 43 26.66 -7.03 9.47
N LYS A 44 27.83 -7.64 9.71
CA LYS A 44 28.60 -7.64 10.96
C LYS A 44 29.39 -6.35 11.25
N THR A 45 29.13 -5.23 10.58
CA THR A 45 29.72 -3.94 10.96
C THR A 45 28.89 -3.25 12.05
N LEU A 46 28.89 -3.94 13.19
CA LEU A 46 28.45 -3.50 14.50
C LEU A 46 29.25 -2.25 14.90
N ILE A 47 28.57 -1.11 15.10
CA ILE A 47 28.86 -0.02 16.08
C ILE A 47 28.24 1.32 15.63
N PHE A 48 28.12 1.61 14.33
CA PHE A 48 27.59 2.92 13.91
C PHE A 48 26.04 3.01 13.89
N TRP A 49 25.35 1.86 13.88
CA TRP A 49 23.88 1.80 13.86
C TRP A 49 23.23 1.96 15.26
N LEU A 50 24.03 2.03 16.33
CA LEU A 50 23.53 2.04 17.71
C LEU A 50 23.15 3.45 18.23
N LEU A 51 23.54 4.54 17.55
CA LEU A 51 23.43 5.90 18.11
C LEU A 51 22.55 6.89 17.35
N LYS A 52 21.68 6.42 16.45
CA LYS A 52 20.60 7.24 15.89
C LYS A 52 19.28 6.47 15.88
N LYS A 53 18.63 6.42 17.04
CA LYS A 53 17.17 6.24 17.14
C LYS A 53 16.57 7.64 17.06
N PRO A 54 15.56 7.84 16.20
CA PRO A 54 14.24 7.95 16.79
C PRO A 54 13.19 7.11 16.05
N ASN A 55 12.45 6.32 16.83
CA ASN A 55 11.03 6.04 16.64
C ASN A 55 10.56 5.40 15.32
N TYR A 56 11.23 4.34 14.88
CA TYR A 56 10.61 3.36 13.98
C TYR A 56 9.79 2.38 14.83
N SER A 57 8.55 2.78 15.14
CA SER A 57 7.59 1.98 15.90
C SER A 57 7.17 0.75 15.10
N ARG A 58 7.85 -0.36 15.43
CA ARG A 58 7.55 -1.72 15.05
C ARG A 58 6.12 -2.09 15.48
N LYS A 59 5.13 -1.86 14.62
CA LYS A 59 3.93 -2.71 14.52
C LYS A 59 4.03 -3.45 13.18
N LEU A 60 4.70 -4.59 13.21
CA LEU A 60 4.61 -5.58 12.14
C LEU A 60 3.25 -6.26 12.30
N ASP A 61 2.48 -6.35 11.21
CA ASP A 61 1.22 -7.06 11.26
C ASP A 61 1.46 -8.55 11.54
N PRO A 62 0.76 -9.14 12.52
CA PRO A 62 0.98 -10.52 12.99
C PRO A 62 0.57 -11.61 12.00
N LYS A 63 0.30 -11.28 10.72
CA LYS A 63 -0.24 -12.21 9.71
C LYS A 63 0.78 -12.66 8.66
N ALA A 64 2.07 -12.49 8.93
CA ALA A 64 3.16 -12.70 7.99
C ALA A 64 3.79 -14.13 8.02
N GLU A 65 3.18 -15.11 8.67
CA GLU A 65 3.75 -16.47 8.78
C GLU A 65 3.43 -17.42 7.58
N ASP A 66 2.54 -17.05 6.66
CA ASP A 66 2.02 -17.99 5.63
C ASP A 66 2.88 -18.13 4.36
N GLY A 67 4.18 -17.83 4.40
CA GLY A 67 5.02 -17.94 3.18
C GLY A 67 4.66 -16.96 2.06
N ARG A 68 3.93 -15.89 2.40
CA ARG A 68 3.59 -14.78 1.50
C ARG A 68 4.86 -14.17 0.92
N ARG A 69 4.81 -13.78 -0.35
CA ARG A 69 5.88 -13.03 -1.01
C ARG A 69 5.43 -11.59 -1.20
N ALA A 70 6.38 -10.67 -1.20
CA ALA A 70 6.18 -9.26 -1.48
C ALA A 70 6.85 -8.92 -2.81
N LEU A 71 6.10 -8.34 -3.74
CA LEU A 71 6.62 -7.77 -4.97
C LEU A 71 6.71 -6.25 -4.86
N ILE A 72 7.77 -5.69 -5.42
CA ILE A 72 7.98 -4.26 -5.60
C ILE A 72 8.07 -3.99 -7.10
N LEU A 73 7.25 -3.06 -7.58
CA LEU A 73 7.18 -2.67 -8.98
C LEU A 73 7.66 -1.23 -9.15
N ASP A 74 8.09 -0.87 -10.35
CA ASP A 74 8.43 0.52 -10.71
C ASP A 74 7.18 1.40 -10.81
N SER A 75 6.06 0.84 -11.27
CA SER A 75 4.75 1.48 -11.34
C SER A 75 3.64 0.55 -10.86
N THR A 76 2.54 1.14 -10.39
CA THR A 76 1.38 0.34 -9.97
C THR A 76 0.05 1.05 -10.10
N ILE A 77 -0.96 0.30 -10.52
CA ILE A 77 -2.37 0.70 -10.55
C ILE A 77 -3.17 0.19 -9.35
N PHE A 78 -2.57 -0.58 -8.44
CA PHE A 78 -3.28 -1.06 -7.26
C PHE A 78 -3.34 0.05 -6.20
N HIS A 79 -4.54 0.31 -5.65
CA HIS A 79 -4.65 1.21 -4.50
C HIS A 79 -4.16 0.51 -3.24
N PRO A 80 -3.14 1.06 -2.56
CA PRO A 80 -2.69 0.52 -1.28
C PRO A 80 -3.74 0.75 -0.20
N GLN A 81 -3.67 -0.04 0.87
CA GLN A 81 -4.50 0.12 2.05
C GLN A 81 -4.34 1.53 2.66
N GLY A 82 -5.45 2.23 2.92
CA GLY A 82 -5.45 3.56 3.51
C GLY A 82 -6.79 3.93 4.16
N GLY A 83 -6.74 4.68 5.28
CA GLY A 83 -7.94 5.28 5.90
C GLY A 83 -8.99 4.28 6.43
N GLY A 84 -8.61 3.02 6.68
CA GLY A 84 -9.51 1.95 7.13
C GLY A 84 -10.19 1.16 6.01
N GLN A 85 -9.90 1.46 4.74
CA GLN A 85 -10.37 0.68 3.60
C GLN A 85 -9.44 -0.50 3.32
N PRO A 86 -9.99 -1.65 2.88
CA PRO A 86 -9.18 -2.75 2.38
C PRO A 86 -8.48 -2.35 1.08
N ALA A 87 -7.29 -2.90 0.86
CA ALA A 87 -6.55 -2.70 -0.38
C ALA A 87 -7.26 -3.35 -1.58
N ASP A 88 -6.83 -2.94 -2.78
CA ASP A 88 -7.17 -3.64 -4.01
C ASP A 88 -6.52 -5.02 -4.07
N ALA A 89 -7.18 -5.94 -4.77
CA ALA A 89 -6.73 -7.31 -4.99
C ALA A 89 -6.74 -7.64 -6.49
N GLY A 90 -5.98 -8.65 -6.91
CA GLY A 90 -5.87 -8.99 -8.32
C GLY A 90 -4.74 -9.96 -8.60
N PHE A 91 -4.12 -9.85 -9.77
CA PHE A 91 -2.96 -10.66 -10.11
C PHE A 91 -1.97 -9.90 -10.99
N VAL A 92 -0.72 -10.36 -10.95
CA VAL A 92 0.39 -9.90 -11.78
C VAL A 92 0.86 -11.08 -12.61
N ALA A 93 0.94 -10.91 -13.93
CA ALA A 93 1.40 -11.93 -14.85
C ALA A 93 2.75 -11.53 -15.47
N GLY A 94 3.73 -12.43 -15.42
CA GLY A 94 5.02 -12.24 -16.09
C GLY A 94 4.90 -12.46 -17.59
N SER A 95 5.31 -11.47 -18.38
CA SER A 95 5.21 -11.56 -19.84
C SER A 95 6.16 -12.60 -20.43
N THR A 96 7.31 -12.82 -19.80
CA THR A 96 8.36 -13.73 -20.30
C THR A 96 8.28 -15.10 -19.64
N SER A 97 8.00 -15.12 -18.34
CA SER A 97 7.96 -16.34 -17.53
C SER A 97 6.59 -17.04 -17.52
N GLY A 98 5.51 -16.36 -17.93
CA GLY A 98 4.14 -16.87 -17.81
C GLY A 98 3.70 -17.08 -16.36
N ALA A 99 4.48 -16.59 -15.39
CA ALA A 99 4.22 -16.73 -13.97
C ALA A 99 3.02 -15.89 -13.56
N LYS A 100 2.04 -16.47 -12.87
CA LYS A 100 0.90 -15.74 -12.30
C LYS A 100 1.03 -15.62 -10.79
N PHE A 101 1.13 -14.38 -10.33
CA PHE A 101 1.19 -14.00 -8.93
C PHE A 101 -0.13 -13.39 -8.51
N VAL A 102 -0.83 -14.01 -7.57
CA VAL A 102 -2.08 -13.51 -7.01
C VAL A 102 -1.75 -12.52 -5.88
N VAL A 103 -2.25 -11.30 -6.01
CA VAL A 103 -2.04 -10.20 -5.05
C VAL A 103 -3.25 -10.15 -4.11
N ASP A 104 -2.98 -10.40 -2.83
CA ASP A 104 -4.00 -10.46 -1.77
C ASP A 104 -4.11 -9.13 -1.01
N ASP A 105 -3.00 -8.40 -0.88
CA ASP A 105 -2.94 -7.15 -0.12
C ASP A 105 -1.87 -6.21 -0.71
N VAL A 106 -2.08 -4.90 -0.60
CA VAL A 106 -1.19 -3.88 -1.15
C VAL A 106 -0.98 -2.78 -0.11
N ARG A 107 0.27 -2.41 0.14
CA ARG A 107 0.62 -1.46 1.19
C ARG A 107 1.64 -0.46 0.72
N SER A 108 1.44 0.79 1.09
CA SER A 108 2.43 1.85 0.85
C SER A 108 3.30 2.05 2.10
N LYS A 109 4.62 2.11 1.92
CA LYS A 109 5.58 2.34 2.98
C LYS A 109 6.83 3.04 2.44
N ASP A 110 7.22 4.15 3.06
CA ASP A 110 8.44 4.89 2.74
C ASP A 110 8.58 5.24 1.23
N GLY A 111 7.44 5.50 0.55
CA GLY A 111 7.39 5.80 -0.88
C GLY A 111 7.40 4.57 -1.81
N LEU A 112 7.42 3.36 -1.25
CA LEU A 112 7.33 2.11 -2.00
C LEU A 112 5.95 1.48 -1.84
N VAL A 113 5.49 0.81 -2.89
CA VAL A 113 4.28 -0.01 -2.83
C VAL A 113 4.66 -1.49 -2.81
N LEU A 114 4.24 -2.16 -1.74
CA LEU A 114 4.48 -3.57 -1.46
C LEU A 114 3.23 -4.36 -1.80
N HIS A 115 3.35 -5.27 -2.77
CA HIS A 115 2.29 -6.17 -3.19
C HIS A 115 2.47 -7.54 -2.54
N TYR A 116 1.63 -7.88 -1.57
CA TYR A 116 1.69 -9.14 -0.86
C TYR A 116 0.78 -10.17 -1.52
N GLY A 117 1.30 -11.39 -1.68
CA GLY A 117 0.58 -12.43 -2.38
C GLY A 117 1.31 -13.76 -2.48
N HIS A 118 0.84 -14.61 -3.39
CA HIS A 118 1.35 -15.96 -3.62
C HIS A 118 1.32 -16.33 -5.11
N PHE A 119 2.13 -17.31 -5.52
CA PHE A 119 2.14 -17.82 -6.90
C PHE A 119 1.16 -18.99 -7.05
N GLU A 120 0.35 -18.98 -8.10
CA GLU A 120 -0.69 -19.99 -8.35
C GLU A 120 -0.11 -21.38 -8.70
N ASN A 121 1.14 -21.46 -9.19
CA ASN A 121 1.78 -22.70 -9.65
C ASN A 121 2.96 -23.15 -8.76
N CYS A 122 2.78 -23.24 -7.44
CA CYS A 122 3.79 -23.80 -6.54
C CYS A 122 3.65 -25.32 -6.41
N GLN A 123 3.75 -26.07 -7.50
CA GLN A 123 3.98 -27.52 -7.43
C GLN A 123 5.42 -27.79 -7.92
N ASP A 124 6.19 -28.51 -7.10
CA ASP A 124 7.53 -29.03 -7.38
C ASP A 124 8.73 -28.07 -7.40
N GLY A 125 9.14 -27.56 -6.23
CA GLY A 125 10.54 -27.17 -5.88
C GLY A 125 11.28 -26.10 -6.72
N SER A 126 10.68 -25.72 -7.84
CA SER A 126 11.08 -24.85 -8.93
C SER A 126 9.83 -24.06 -9.30
N GLY A 127 9.28 -23.36 -8.30
CA GLY A 127 8.12 -22.50 -8.52
C GLY A 127 8.43 -21.46 -9.61
N PRO A 128 7.40 -20.96 -10.32
CA PRO A 128 7.57 -19.92 -11.32
C PRO A 128 8.35 -18.75 -10.71
N SER A 129 9.48 -18.42 -11.32
CA SER A 129 10.37 -17.36 -10.86
C SER A 129 10.23 -16.16 -11.78
N LEU A 130 9.50 -15.15 -11.33
CA LEU A 130 9.60 -13.83 -11.94
C LEU A 130 11.02 -13.31 -11.70
N LYS A 131 11.66 -12.84 -12.76
CA LYS A 131 13.01 -12.26 -12.66
C LYS A 131 12.90 -10.76 -12.41
N GLU A 132 13.76 -10.24 -11.54
CA GLU A 132 13.94 -8.79 -11.40
C GLU A 132 14.34 -8.21 -12.77
N GLY A 133 13.70 -7.12 -13.16
CA GLY A 133 13.81 -6.49 -14.48
C GLY A 133 12.85 -7.02 -15.55
N GLU A 134 12.00 -8.02 -15.25
CA GLU A 134 11.00 -8.52 -16.18
C GLU A 134 9.79 -7.57 -16.29
N GLU A 135 9.27 -7.38 -17.51
CA GLU A 135 8.00 -6.69 -17.74
C GLU A 135 6.82 -7.59 -17.33
N VAL A 136 5.96 -7.06 -16.46
CA VAL A 136 4.79 -7.74 -15.91
C VAL A 136 3.51 -6.98 -16.24
N SER A 137 2.41 -7.70 -16.46
CA SER A 137 1.08 -7.12 -16.61
C SER A 137 0.30 -7.21 -15.30
N LEU A 138 -0.22 -6.07 -14.85
CA LEU A 138 -1.01 -5.92 -13.64
C LEU A 138 -2.48 -6.01 -14.01
N HIS A 139 -3.25 -6.78 -13.25
CA HIS A 139 -4.69 -6.90 -13.43
C HIS A 139 -5.37 -6.74 -12.07
N VAL A 140 -6.29 -5.78 -11.98
CA VAL A 140 -7.03 -5.52 -10.75
C VAL A 140 -8.44 -6.06 -10.85
N ASP A 141 -8.92 -6.66 -9.76
CA ASP A 141 -10.31 -7.09 -9.63
C ASP A 141 -11.26 -5.88 -9.63
N ALA A 142 -12.00 -5.76 -10.74
CA ALA A 142 -12.97 -4.69 -10.96
C ALA A 142 -14.10 -4.68 -9.92
N GLN A 143 -14.58 -5.86 -9.51
CA GLN A 143 -15.68 -5.95 -8.55
C GLN A 143 -15.22 -5.47 -7.17
N ARG A 144 -14.02 -5.88 -6.77
CA ARG A 144 -13.39 -5.42 -5.53
C ARG A 144 -13.19 -3.90 -5.53
N ARG A 145 -12.67 -3.35 -6.63
CA ARG A 145 -12.44 -1.91 -6.75
C ARG A 145 -13.73 -1.10 -6.71
N ASP A 146 -14.77 -1.52 -7.43
CA ASP A 146 -16.08 -0.86 -7.41
C ASP A 146 -16.69 -0.91 -6.00
N PHE A 147 -16.64 -2.08 -5.36
CA PHE A 147 -17.12 -2.24 -3.99
C PHE A 147 -16.38 -1.31 -3.03
N ASN A 148 -15.04 -1.30 -3.05
CA ASN A 148 -14.22 -0.44 -2.21
C ASN A 148 -14.55 1.03 -2.45
N SER A 149 -14.62 1.47 -3.70
CA SER A 149 -14.92 2.86 -4.09
C SER A 149 -16.29 3.32 -3.58
N ARG A 150 -17.30 2.46 -3.65
CA ARG A 150 -18.65 2.75 -3.11
C ARG A 150 -18.64 2.86 -1.60
N GLN A 151 -17.97 1.95 -0.90
CA GLN A 151 -17.85 1.98 0.57
C GLN A 151 -17.12 3.24 1.03
N THR A 152 -16.04 3.63 0.35
CA THR A 152 -15.31 4.87 0.58
C THR A 152 -16.21 6.08 0.45
N SER A 153 -16.88 6.21 -0.69
CA SER A 153 -17.79 7.33 -0.97
C SER A 153 -18.91 7.42 0.08
N PHE A 154 -19.52 6.28 0.44
CA PHE A 154 -20.57 6.23 1.45
C PHE A 154 -20.08 6.69 2.83
N SER A 155 -18.93 6.19 3.27
CA SER A 155 -18.35 6.57 4.55
C SER A 155 -18.06 8.09 4.60
N TRP A 156 -17.58 8.68 3.50
CA TRP A 156 -17.23 10.10 3.44
C TRP A 156 -18.49 10.96 3.42
N ALA A 157 -19.54 10.53 2.71
CA ALA A 157 -20.85 11.17 2.73
C ALA A 157 -21.48 11.16 4.14
N LEU A 158 -21.39 10.04 4.86
CA LEU A 158 -21.89 9.92 6.23
C LEU A 158 -21.14 10.86 7.18
N VAL A 159 -19.81 10.93 7.08
CA VAL A 159 -18.99 11.87 7.87
C VAL A 159 -19.41 13.31 7.57
N GLY A 160 -19.58 13.67 6.30
CA GLY A 160 -20.06 14.99 5.88
C GLY A 160 -21.43 15.34 6.47
N TYR A 161 -22.37 14.39 6.45
CA TYR A 161 -23.70 14.56 7.03
C TYR A 161 -23.67 14.79 8.55
N LEU A 162 -22.86 14.03 9.28
CA LEU A 162 -22.69 14.17 10.73
C LEU A 162 -22.05 15.53 11.09
N HIS A 163 -21.07 15.97 10.31
CA HIS A 163 -20.48 17.31 10.45
C HIS A 163 -21.51 18.41 10.22
N ALA A 164 -22.33 18.30 9.17
CA ALA A 164 -23.40 19.25 8.90
C ALA A 164 -24.43 19.30 10.04
N LYS A 165 -24.85 18.14 10.56
CA LYS A 165 -25.78 18.05 11.69
C LYS A 165 -25.21 18.61 12.98
N SER A 166 -23.96 18.29 13.33
CA SER A 166 -23.32 18.82 14.54
C SER A 166 -23.12 20.34 14.46
N GLY A 167 -22.77 20.88 13.29
CA GLY A 167 -22.76 22.32 13.02
C GLY A 167 -24.15 22.96 13.15
N LEU A 168 -25.19 22.28 12.69
CA LEU A 168 -26.58 22.73 12.83
C LEU A 168 -27.06 22.70 14.30
N ILE A 169 -26.64 21.69 15.07
CA ILE A 169 -26.93 21.58 16.50
C ILE A 169 -26.21 22.70 17.28
N LEU A 170 -24.92 22.92 17.01
CA LEU A 170 -24.14 23.99 17.65
C LEU A 170 -24.69 25.38 17.32
N SER A 171 -25.08 25.62 16.07
CA SER A 171 -25.68 26.90 15.67
C SER A 171 -27.08 27.12 16.29
N ARG A 172 -27.90 26.07 16.43
CA ARG A 172 -29.18 26.15 17.15
C ARG A 172 -29.01 26.33 18.66
N ALA A 173 -28.04 25.65 19.28
CA ALA A 173 -27.69 25.86 20.69
C ALA A 173 -27.24 27.31 20.94
N ARG A 174 -26.42 27.87 20.05
CA ARG A 174 -25.96 29.26 20.12
C ARG A 174 -27.10 30.28 19.95
N LYS A 175 -28.11 29.99 19.11
CA LYS A 175 -29.32 30.82 18.96
C LYS A 175 -30.31 30.71 20.14
N ARG A 176 -30.26 29.61 20.91
CA ARG A 176 -31.10 29.40 22.11
C ARG A 176 -30.53 29.98 23.40
N LEU A 177 -29.29 30.48 23.40
CA LEU A 177 -28.66 31.17 24.53
C LEU A 177 -28.52 32.68 24.25
N PRO A 178 -29.61 33.48 24.20
CA PRO A 178 -29.50 34.93 24.09
C PRO A 178 -29.13 35.63 25.42
N PHE A 179 -28.98 34.92 26.56
CA PHE A 179 -28.94 35.56 27.89
C PHE A 179 -27.56 35.66 28.58
N LEU A 180 -26.43 35.34 27.92
CA LEU A 180 -25.11 35.40 28.55
C LEU A 180 -24.10 36.31 27.82
N ARG A 181 -24.55 37.49 27.39
CA ARG A 181 -23.65 38.53 26.82
C ARG A 181 -23.72 39.92 27.47
N ARG A 182 -24.30 40.07 28.66
CA ARG A 182 -24.21 41.31 29.45
C ARG A 182 -23.86 41.01 30.91
N ALA A 183 -22.57 40.90 31.20
CA ALA A 183 -22.02 41.01 32.55
C ALA A 183 -20.50 41.25 32.50
N ILE A 184 -20.06 42.27 31.74
CA ILE A 184 -18.76 42.93 31.93
C ILE A 184 -18.99 44.41 31.62
N CYS A 185 -19.40 45.15 32.64
CA CYS A 185 -19.13 46.58 32.84
C CYS A 185 -18.58 46.70 34.26
#